data_AF-A0A2T6ZZE8-F1
#
_entry.id   AF-A0A2T6ZZE8-F1
#
_cell.length_a   1.000
_cell.length_b   1.000
_cell.length_c   1.000
_cell.angle_alpha   90.00
_cell.angle_beta   90.00
_cell.angle_gamma   90.00
#
_symmetry.space_group_name_H-M   'P 1'
#
loop_
_entity.id
_entity.type
_entity.pdbx_description
1 polymer ?
#
loop_
_entity_poly.entity_id
_entity_poly.type
_entity_poly.pdbx_seq_one_letter_code
_entity_poly.pdbx_strand_id
1 'polypeptide(L)'
;MTSIECFASAPTLFQRTSALIWTIDALVSVGDNPLLFRYQYAIMMVLLEKRPELKGMVSPGDQFFMDFFMKQRARSGKLRVLELRKGIMAGTISADAAKAVVPRPDLSRRRIQEKYLRQGMGAGDGEGSTPVA
;
A
#
# COMPACT_ATOMS: atom_id res chain seq x y z
N MET A 1 50.28 9.97 -14.84
CA MET A 1 49.82 10.37 -13.50
C MET A 1 48.32 10.58 -13.59
N THR A 2 47.56 9.62 -13.07
CA THR A 2 46.12 9.47 -13.25
C THR A 2 45.34 10.46 -12.40
N SER A 3 44.38 11.12 -13.05
CA SER A 3 43.32 11.93 -12.44
C SER A 3 42.64 11.18 -11.30
N ILE A 4 42.59 11.81 -10.13
CA ILE A 4 41.66 11.43 -9.07
C ILE A 4 40.31 12.01 -9.49
N GLU A 5 39.46 11.15 -10.03
CA GLU A 5 38.08 11.48 -10.36
C GLU A 5 37.36 11.88 -9.07
N CYS A 6 36.82 13.11 -9.08
CA CYS A 6 35.80 13.57 -8.16
C CYS A 6 34.59 12.63 -8.21
N PHE A 7 34.57 11.61 -7.36
CA PHE A 7 33.35 10.90 -6.99
C PHE A 7 32.50 11.83 -6.11
N ALA A 8 31.89 12.84 -6.75
CA ALA A 8 30.68 13.44 -6.23
C ALA A 8 29.62 12.33 -6.24
N SER A 9 29.47 11.65 -5.11
CA SER A 9 28.47 10.61 -4.89
C SER A 9 27.09 11.21 -5.12
N ALA A 10 26.59 11.07 -6.35
CA ALA A 10 25.20 11.36 -6.65
C ALA A 10 24.36 10.42 -5.77
N PRO A 11 23.47 10.92 -4.91
CA PRO A 11 22.66 10.04 -4.10
C PRO A 11 21.89 9.10 -5.02
N THR A 12 21.93 7.81 -4.70
CA THR A 12 21.27 6.79 -5.51
C THR A 12 19.78 7.14 -5.65
N LEU A 13 19.16 6.70 -6.75
CA LEU A 13 17.74 6.98 -7.03
C LEU A 13 16.85 6.61 -5.82
N PHE A 14 17.25 5.58 -5.08
CA PHE A 14 16.63 5.14 -3.83
C PHE A 14 16.74 6.17 -2.69
N GLN A 15 17.92 6.75 -2.44
CA GLN A 15 18.10 7.81 -1.44
C GLN A 15 17.28 9.05 -1.77
N ARG A 16 17.17 9.41 -3.06
CA ARG A 16 16.28 10.49 -3.51
C ARG A 16 14.81 10.17 -3.23
N THR A 17 14.39 8.93 -3.46
CA THR A 17 13.01 8.51 -3.15
C THR A 17 12.73 8.45 -1.65
N SER A 18 13.69 8.04 -0.82
CA SER A 18 13.57 8.10 0.64
C SER A 18 13.46 9.54 1.14
N ALA A 19 14.23 10.47 0.57
CA ALA A 19 14.13 11.90 0.88
C ALA A 19 12.78 12.49 0.44
N LEU A 20 12.26 12.07 -0.72
CA LEU A 20 10.92 12.44 -1.19
C LEU A 20 9.81 11.91 -0.28
N ILE A 21 9.94 10.66 0.18
CA ILE A 21 9.05 10.04 1.16
C ILE A 21 9.06 10.83 2.47
N TRP A 22 10.24 11.15 2.99
CA TRP A 22 10.40 11.99 4.17
C TRP A 22 9.81 13.39 4.00
N THR A 23 10.01 13.99 2.82
CA THR A 23 9.46 15.31 2.49
C THR A 23 7.94 15.27 2.46
N ILE A 24 7.34 14.22 1.89
CA ILE A 24 5.89 14.02 1.89
C ILE A 24 5.38 13.81 3.33
N ASP A 25 6.06 12.99 4.13
CA ASP A 25 5.70 12.75 5.53
C ASP A 25 5.79 14.03 6.40
N ALA A 26 6.77 14.89 6.13
CA ALA A 26 6.91 16.19 6.79
C ALA A 26 5.81 17.17 6.35
N LEU A 27 5.51 17.24 5.04
CA LEU A 27 4.47 18.12 4.49
C LEU A 27 3.06 17.72 4.93
N VAL A 28 2.81 16.43 5.18
CA VAL A 28 1.54 15.96 5.74
C VAL A 28 1.30 16.52 7.14
N SER A 29 2.37 16.76 7.92
CA SER A 29 2.24 17.34 9.26
C SER A 29 1.73 18.79 9.22
N VAL A 30 1.73 19.43 8.04
CA VAL A 30 1.23 20.79 7.78
C VAL A 30 -0.21 20.77 7.23
N GLY A 31 -0.71 19.60 6.80
CA GLY A 31 -2.11 19.42 6.37
C GLY A 31 -2.41 18.01 5.88
N ASP A 32 -3.56 17.48 6.30
CA ASP A 32 -4.10 16.18 5.87
C ASP A 32 -4.56 16.25 4.40
N ASN A 33 -3.64 16.23 3.44
CA ASN A 33 -3.99 16.04 2.03
C ASN A 33 -3.87 14.55 1.64
N PRO A 34 -4.97 13.78 1.67
CA PRO A 34 -4.94 12.35 1.33
C PRO A 34 -4.52 12.06 -0.12
N LEU A 35 -4.49 13.06 -1.00
CA LEU A 35 -3.96 12.93 -2.36
C LEU A 35 -2.45 12.72 -2.37
N LEU A 36 -1.70 13.37 -1.47
CA LEU A 36 -0.24 13.24 -1.39
C LEU A 36 0.18 11.80 -1.13
N PHE A 37 -0.48 11.15 -0.16
CA PHE A 37 -0.24 9.73 0.13
C PHE A 37 -0.64 8.79 -1.01
N ARG A 38 -1.66 9.16 -1.78
CA ARG A 38 -2.06 8.37 -2.95
C ARG A 38 -1.01 8.47 -4.06
N TYR A 39 -0.44 9.65 -4.28
CA TYR A 39 0.67 9.83 -5.21
C TYR A 39 1.93 9.11 -4.73
N GLN A 40 2.27 9.21 -3.44
CA GLN A 40 3.39 8.48 -2.85
C GLN A 40 3.26 6.97 -3.09
N TYR A 41 2.08 6.40 -2.80
CA TYR A 41 1.79 5.00 -3.08
C TYR A 41 1.99 4.65 -4.56
N ALA A 42 1.42 5.45 -5.47
CA ALA A 42 1.53 5.18 -6.90
C ALA A 42 2.98 5.22 -7.40
N ILE A 43 3.77 6.21 -6.94
CA ILE A 43 5.19 6.33 -7.27
C ILE A 43 5.97 5.12 -6.77
N MET A 44 5.74 4.70 -5.52
CA MET A 44 6.41 3.52 -4.95
C MET A 44 6.09 2.24 -5.71
N MET A 45 4.83 2.03 -6.09
CA MET A 45 4.42 0.86 -6.87
C MET A 45 5.08 0.83 -8.25
N VAL A 46 5.06 1.95 -8.98
CA VAL A 46 5.70 2.07 -10.29
C VAL A 46 7.21 1.88 -10.18
N LEU A 47 7.84 2.44 -9.14
CA LEU A 47 9.27 2.29 -8.91
C LEU A 47 9.65 0.82 -8.71
N LEU A 48 8.93 0.09 -7.85
CA LEU A 48 9.20 -1.33 -7.60
C LEU A 48 8.88 -2.22 -8.79
N GLU A 49 7.89 -1.86 -9.61
CA GLU A 49 7.62 -2.55 -10.87
C GLU A 49 8.78 -2.40 -11.85
N LYS A 50 9.34 -1.18 -11.98
CA LYS A 50 10.46 -0.90 -12.88
C LYS A 50 11.81 -1.39 -12.35
N ARG A 51 11.95 -1.49 -11.03
CA ARG A 51 13.19 -1.78 -10.31
C ARG A 51 12.92 -2.74 -9.15
N PRO A 52 12.57 -4.02 -9.43
CA PRO A 52 12.25 -5.00 -8.40
C PRO A 52 13.40 -5.27 -7.43
N GLU A 53 14.65 -5.02 -7.85
CA GLU A 53 15.85 -5.09 -7.02
C GLU A 53 15.79 -4.17 -5.79
N LEU A 54 15.03 -3.07 -5.87
CA LEU A 54 14.86 -2.11 -4.77
C LEU A 54 13.93 -2.62 -3.67
N LYS A 55 13.22 -3.73 -3.90
CA LYS A 55 12.28 -4.30 -2.92
C LYS A 55 12.97 -4.64 -1.59
N GLY A 56 14.22 -5.12 -1.64
CA GLY A 56 15.00 -5.44 -0.44
C GLY A 56 15.44 -4.22 0.37
N MET A 57 15.35 -3.01 -0.20
CA MET A 57 15.73 -1.76 0.47
C MET A 57 14.53 -1.06 1.10
N VAL A 58 13.30 -1.51 0.81
CA VAL A 58 12.08 -0.92 1.34
C VAL A 58 12.03 -1.09 2.85
N SER A 59 11.81 0.01 3.58
CA SER A 59 11.70 -0.05 5.03
C SER A 59 10.46 -0.86 5.47
N PRO A 60 10.48 -1.49 6.66
CA PRO A 60 9.30 -2.21 7.16
C PRO A 60 8.03 -1.34 7.23
N GLY A 61 8.18 -0.05 7.56
CA GLY A 61 7.06 0.89 7.59
C GLY A 61 6.49 1.19 6.20
N ASP A 62 7.36 1.36 5.21
CA ASP A 62 6.96 1.63 3.82
C ASP A 62 6.33 0.39 3.16
N GLN A 63 6.85 -0.80 3.46
CA GLN A 63 6.25 -2.05 3.04
C GLN A 63 4.84 -2.20 3.64
N PHE A 64 4.69 -1.94 4.94
CA PHE A 64 3.39 -1.92 5.60
C PHE A 64 2.42 -0.91 4.96
N PHE A 65 2.89 0.30 4.65
CA PHE A 65 2.09 1.31 3.99
C PHE A 65 1.55 0.84 2.62
N MET A 66 2.42 0.29 1.77
CA MET A 66 2.02 -0.26 0.48
C MET A 66 1.02 -1.41 0.64
N ASP A 67 1.22 -2.27 1.64
CA ASP A 67 0.33 -3.41 1.85
C ASP A 67 -1.07 -3.01 2.31
N PHE A 68 -1.25 -1.90 3.04
CA PHE A 68 -2.52 -1.60 3.72
C PHE A 68 -3.21 -0.30 3.32
N PHE A 69 -2.48 0.72 2.83
CA PHE A 69 -3.06 2.05 2.64
C PHE A 69 -4.23 2.06 1.63
N MET A 70 -4.05 1.45 0.46
CA MET A 70 -5.08 1.40 -0.57
C MET A 70 -6.23 0.43 -0.26
N LYS A 71 -6.07 -0.46 0.73
CA LYS A 71 -7.13 -1.36 1.20
C LYS A 71 -8.16 -0.63 2.07
N GLN A 72 -7.82 0.55 2.60
CA GLN A 72 -8.72 1.38 3.39
C GLN A 72 -9.57 2.30 2.51
N ARG A 73 -10.90 2.22 2.63
CA ARG A 73 -11.82 3.18 1.97
C ARG A 73 -12.06 4.42 2.82
N ALA A 74 -12.30 4.24 4.12
CA ALA A 74 -12.59 5.35 5.03
C ALA A 74 -11.33 6.15 5.33
N ARG A 75 -11.47 7.48 5.47
CA ARG A 75 -10.37 8.36 5.88
C ARG A 75 -9.77 7.92 7.22
N SER A 76 -10.59 7.52 8.18
CA SER A 76 -10.14 7.02 9.49
C SER A 76 -9.22 5.80 9.37
N GLY A 77 -9.55 4.85 8.50
CA GLY A 77 -8.69 3.70 8.24
C GLY A 77 -7.35 4.09 7.63
N LYS A 78 -7.35 5.05 6.69
CA LYS A 78 -6.12 5.56 6.07
C LYS A 78 -5.23 6.27 7.09
N LEU A 79 -5.80 7.13 7.94
CA LEU A 79 -5.06 7.79 9.03
C LEU A 79 -4.45 6.76 9.98
N ARG A 80 -5.20 5.71 10.33
CA ARG A 80 -4.69 4.64 11.18
C ARG A 80 -3.49 3.91 10.57
N VAL A 81 -3.50 3.65 9.26
CA VAL A 81 -2.33 3.07 8.56
C VAL A 81 -1.11 3.98 8.67
N LEU A 82 -1.30 5.29 8.54
CA LEU A 82 -0.21 6.28 8.63
C LEU A 82 0.36 6.39 10.04
N GLU A 83 -0.49 6.38 11.07
CA GLU A 83 -0.05 6.32 12.47
C GLU A 83 0.81 5.08 12.74
N LEU A 84 0.33 3.91 12.30
CA LEU A 84 1.05 2.65 12.47
C LEU A 84 2.38 2.66 11.71
N ARG A 85 2.41 3.20 10.49
CA ARG A 85 3.65 3.40 9.73
C ARG A 85 4.67 4.24 10.50
N LYS A 86 4.24 5.39 11.05
CA LYS A 86 5.11 6.24 11.88
C LYS A 86 5.65 5.47 13.09
N GLY A 87 4.78 4.71 13.75
CA GLY A 87 5.18 3.88 14.89
C GLY A 87 6.24 2.82 14.53
N ILE A 88 6.10 2.17 13.36
CA ILE A 88 7.07 1.20 12.85
C ILE A 88 8.41 1.88 12.56
N MET A 89 8.38 3.02 11.86
CA MET A 89 9.60 3.77 11.53
C MET A 89 10.33 4.28 12.78
N ALA A 90 9.59 4.63 13.83
CA ALA A 90 10.13 5.03 15.12
C ALA A 90 10.59 3.85 16.00
N GLY A 91 10.38 2.60 15.56
CA GLY A 91 10.71 1.39 16.34
C GLY A 91 9.79 1.16 17.55
N THR A 92 8.72 1.93 17.70
CA THR A 92 7.78 1.84 18.84
C THR A 92 6.83 0.64 18.73
N ILE A 93 6.61 0.13 17.51
CA ILE A 93 5.79 -1.05 17.25
C ILE A 93 6.44 -1.87 16.12
N SER A 94 6.37 -3.19 16.20
CA SER A 94 6.81 -4.06 15.10
C SER A 94 5.82 -4.04 13.94
N ALA A 95 6.30 -4.33 12.73
CA ALA A 95 5.43 -4.43 11.56
C ALA A 95 4.36 -5.53 11.73
N ASP A 96 4.68 -6.63 12.41
CA ASP A 96 3.72 -7.72 12.64
C ASP A 96 2.64 -7.35 13.67
N ALA A 97 3.02 -6.63 14.73
CA ALA A 97 2.04 -6.08 15.67
C ALA A 97 1.11 -5.07 14.98
N ALA A 98 1.65 -4.21 14.10
CA ALA A 98 0.85 -3.30 13.31
C ALA A 98 -0.13 -4.01 12.35
N LYS A 99 0.29 -5.11 11.73
CA LYS A 99 -0.57 -5.95 10.87
C LYS A 99 -1.75 -6.58 11.63
N ALA A 100 -1.56 -6.91 12.90
CA ALA A 100 -2.60 -7.50 13.73
C ALA A 100 -3.71 -6.51 14.09
N VAL A 101 -3.37 -5.21 14.22
CA VAL A 101 -4.30 -4.17 14.68
C VAL A 101 -4.87 -3.30 13.55
N VAL A 102 -4.28 -3.34 12.35
CA VAL A 102 -4.77 -2.55 11.22
C VAL A 102 -6.16 -3.06 10.79
N PRO A 103 -7.17 -2.17 10.63
CA PRO A 103 -8.47 -2.58 10.13
C PRO A 103 -8.34 -3.28 8.76
N ARG A 104 -9.03 -4.40 8.54
CA ARG A 104 -9.02 -5.16 7.28
C ARG A 104 -10.41 -5.24 6.62
N PRO A 105 -11.02 -4.10 6.24
CA PRO A 105 -12.33 -4.08 5.59
C PRO A 105 -12.33 -4.79 4.23
N ASP A 106 -11.15 -5.00 3.62
CA ASP A 106 -10.95 -5.80 2.42
C ASP A 106 -11.31 -7.29 2.62
N LEU A 107 -10.97 -7.86 3.77
CA LEU A 107 -11.27 -9.27 4.07
C LEU A 107 -12.77 -9.51 4.27
N SER A 108 -13.45 -8.59 4.95
CA SER A 108 -14.91 -8.64 5.11
C SER A 108 -15.61 -8.59 3.76
N ARG A 109 -15.12 -7.78 2.81
CA ARG A 109 -15.66 -7.73 1.45
C ARG A 109 -15.41 -9.00 0.66
N ARG A 110 -14.22 -9.56 0.74
CA ARG A 110 -13.91 -10.83 0.06
C ARG A 110 -14.88 -11.92 0.50
N ARG A 111 -15.17 -12.01 1.81
CA ARG A 111 -16.17 -12.94 2.35
C ARG A 111 -17.59 -12.66 1.83
N ILE A 112 -17.99 -11.40 1.73
CA ILE A 112 -19.29 -11.01 1.16
C ILE A 112 -19.35 -11.39 -0.33
N GLN A 113 -18.32 -11.06 -1.10
CA GLN A 113 -18.24 -11.37 -2.53
C GLN A 113 -18.26 -12.87 -2.79
N GLU A 114 -17.49 -13.66 -2.04
CA GLU A 114 -17.50 -15.12 -2.08
C GLU A 114 -18.88 -15.71 -1.75
N LYS A 115 -19.59 -15.14 -0.76
CA LYS A 115 -20.97 -15.54 -0.45
C LYS A 115 -21.91 -15.35 -1.64
N TYR A 116 -21.87 -14.19 -2.30
CA TYR A 116 -22.72 -13.91 -3.45
C TYR A 116 -22.33 -14.71 -4.71
N LEU A 117 -21.05 -14.93 -4.97
CA LEU A 117 -20.57 -15.82 -6.04
C LEU A 117 -21.08 -17.25 -5.84
N ARG A 118 -21.02 -17.76 -4.60
CA ARG A 118 -21.51 -19.10 -4.27
C ARG A 118 -23.04 -19.21 -4.40
N GLN A 119 -23.77 -18.13 -4.14
CA GLN A 119 -25.23 -18.08 -4.35
C GLN A 119 -25.60 -17.95 -5.83
N GLY A 120 -24.81 -17.26 -6.65
CA GLY A 120 -25.02 -17.14 -8.10
C GLY A 120 -24.74 -18.42 -8.89
N MET A 121 -23.83 -19.28 -8.44
CA MET A 121 -23.58 -20.60 -9.05
C MET A 121 -24.62 -21.66 -8.65
N GLY A 122 -25.48 -21.40 -7.66
CA GLY A 122 -26.55 -22.32 -7.22
C GLY A 122 -27.93 -22.07 -7.85
N ALA A 123 -28.06 -21.05 -8.70
CA ALA A 123 -29.33 -20.64 -9.32
C ALA A 123 -29.32 -20.80 -10.86
N GLY A 124 -28.45 -21.67 -11.38
CA GLY A 124 -28.18 -21.82 -12.80
C GLY A 124 -28.61 -23.14 -13.44
N ASP A 125 -29.22 -24.09 -12.69
CA ASP A 125 -29.68 -25.37 -13.24
C ASP A 125 -31.11 -25.65 -12.73
N GLY A 126 -32.09 -25.34 -13.58
CA GLY A 126 -33.52 -25.56 -13.31
C GLY A 126 -34.35 -25.38 -14.58
N GLU A 127 -34.49 -26.48 -15.32
CA GLU A 127 -35.32 -26.68 -16.52
C GLU A 127 -36.76 -26.17 -16.43
N GLY A 128 -37.34 -25.80 -17.59
CA GLY A 128 -38.80 -25.75 -17.73
C GLY A 128 -39.37 -24.83 -18.81
N SER A 129 -38.84 -24.81 -20.04
CA SER A 129 -39.57 -24.19 -21.16
C SER A 129 -40.61 -25.18 -21.71
N THR A 130 -41.84 -25.12 -21.23
CA THR A 130 -43.00 -25.71 -21.91
C THR A 130 -43.29 -24.97 -23.21
N PRO A 131 -43.49 -25.65 -24.36
CA PRO A 131 -43.95 -24.99 -25.57
C PRO A 131 -45.46 -24.73 -25.46
N VAL A 132 -45.87 -23.51 -25.77
CA VAL A 132 -47.29 -23.14 -25.90
C VAL A 132 -47.74 -23.51 -27.31
N ALA A 133 -48.86 -24.24 -27.37
CA ALA A 133 -49.55 -24.69 -28.58
C ALA A 133 -50.21 -23.53 -29.35
#